data_AF-A0A940KL55-F1
#
_entry.id   AF-A0A940KL55-F1
#
_cell.length_a   1.000
_cell.length_b   1.000
_cell.length_c   1.000
_cell.angle_alpha   90.00
_cell.angle_beta   90.00
_cell.angle_gamma   90.00
#
_symmetry.space_group_name_H-M   'P 1'
#
loop_
_entity.id
_entity.type
_entity.pdbx_description
1 polymer ?
#
loop_
_entity_poly.entity_id
_entity_poly.type
_entity_poly.pdbx_seq_one_letter_code
_entity_poly.pdbx_strand_id
1 'polypeptide(L)'
;MDYKSSQDLCEKIAAKNNGQTMLAFSGGKDAVSAWVELRKYFHTIVPVYYYLIPELSFVEKTLAYYEDFFDTKIIRLPNPNLIRMLNAGVFQTPSTNVIIEKTGIPDVKREDLLEYVKQDRGLDTGMYVAIGNRMFDNLARYRTISKHGPVNHSLKTFYPTYDFKIDDVVASCKSAGVKLPVDYHIWGKSFDGLDYRFIRPLKDHFPDDYQKIKSFFPFIDLEIMRYEHL
;
A
#
# COMPACT_ATOMS: atom_id res chain seq x y z
N MET A 1 14.10 15.47 17.96
CA MET A 1 12.85 14.88 17.46
C MET A 1 11.74 15.29 18.42
N ASP A 2 10.63 15.83 17.93
CA ASP A 2 9.49 16.25 18.76
C ASP A 2 8.67 15.06 19.32
N TYR A 3 9.04 13.84 18.92
CA TYR A 3 8.39 12.59 19.29
C TYR A 3 9.41 11.65 19.93
N LYS A 4 9.06 11.11 21.10
CA LYS A 4 9.94 10.22 21.89
C LYS A 4 9.83 8.76 21.47
N SER A 5 8.68 8.34 20.96
CA SER A 5 8.38 6.98 20.51
C SER A 5 7.19 6.96 19.55
N SER A 6 6.94 5.82 18.92
CA SER A 6 5.71 5.58 18.13
C SER A 6 4.42 5.79 18.94
N GLN A 7 4.41 5.42 20.23
CA GLN A 7 3.29 5.69 21.13
C GLN A 7 3.06 7.20 21.31
N ASP A 8 4.10 7.95 21.70
CA ASP A 8 4.01 9.41 21.90
C ASP A 8 3.59 10.13 20.61
N LEU A 9 4.05 9.65 19.46
CA LEU A 9 3.60 10.12 18.16
C LEU A 9 2.09 9.87 17.93
N CYS A 10 1.64 8.62 18.11
CA CYS A 10 0.24 8.28 17.85
C CYS A 10 -0.71 9.01 18.80
N GLU A 11 -0.39 9.15 20.08
CA GLU A 11 -1.18 9.93 21.05
C GLU A 11 -1.34 11.40 20.61
N LYS A 12 -0.24 12.05 20.23
CA LYS A 12 -0.25 13.46 19.79
C LYS A 12 -1.01 13.65 18.49
N ILE A 13 -0.84 12.76 17.51
CA ILE A 13 -1.56 12.85 16.23
C ILE A 13 -3.04 12.50 16.40
N ALA A 14 -3.38 11.53 17.24
CA ALA A 14 -4.78 11.22 17.56
C ALA A 14 -5.48 12.43 18.19
N ALA A 15 -4.85 13.10 19.16
CA ALA A 15 -5.39 14.33 19.74
C ALA A 15 -5.58 15.43 18.68
N LYS A 16 -4.65 15.57 17.75
CA LYS A 16 -4.72 16.57 16.67
C LYS A 16 -5.81 16.27 15.63
N ASN A 17 -6.01 15.00 15.29
CA ASN A 17 -7.00 14.58 14.31
C ASN A 17 -8.36 14.24 14.96
N ASN A 18 -8.63 14.64 16.20
CA ASN A 18 -9.84 14.28 16.95
C ASN A 18 -10.13 12.77 16.97
N GLY A 19 -9.09 11.94 17.05
CA GLY A 19 -9.15 10.49 17.10
C GLY A 19 -9.48 9.80 15.77
N GLN A 20 -9.42 10.53 14.65
CA GLN A 20 -9.66 9.97 13.31
C GLN A 20 -8.38 9.91 12.49
N THR A 21 -8.24 8.91 11.62
CA THR A 21 -7.16 8.90 10.61
C THR A 21 -7.51 8.00 9.45
N MET A 22 -6.71 8.10 8.39
CA MET A 22 -6.69 7.11 7.31
C MET A 22 -5.40 6.31 7.40
N LEU A 23 -5.44 5.05 6.98
CA LEU A 23 -4.25 4.21 6.84
C LEU A 23 -4.02 3.89 5.36
N ALA A 24 -2.89 4.31 4.80
CA ALA A 24 -2.43 3.79 3.51
C ALA A 24 -1.99 2.32 3.68
N PHE A 25 -2.94 1.41 3.49
CA PHE A 25 -2.82 0.00 3.82
C PHE A 25 -2.36 -0.80 2.60
N SER A 26 -1.15 -1.37 2.65
CA SER A 26 -0.59 -2.19 1.56
C SER A 26 -0.85 -3.69 1.70
N GLY A 27 -1.47 -4.13 2.80
CA GLY A 27 -1.62 -5.56 3.13
C GLY A 27 -0.37 -6.25 3.67
N GLY A 28 0.79 -5.56 3.69
CA GLY A 28 2.04 -6.10 4.24
C GLY A 28 2.11 -6.05 5.78
N LYS A 29 3.05 -6.81 6.36
CA LYS A 29 3.26 -6.92 7.82
C LYS A 29 3.38 -5.57 8.53
N ASP A 30 4.05 -4.59 7.89
CA ASP A 30 4.30 -3.29 8.50
C ASP A 30 3.01 -2.44 8.51
N ALA A 31 2.17 -2.56 7.47
CA ALA A 31 0.86 -1.91 7.41
C ALA A 31 -0.13 -2.55 8.41
N VAL A 32 -0.04 -3.87 8.62
CA VAL A 32 -0.82 -4.58 9.64
C VAL A 32 -0.38 -4.16 11.05
N SER A 33 0.94 -4.09 11.31
CA SER A 33 1.45 -3.60 12.59
C SER A 33 1.05 -2.13 12.83
N ALA A 34 1.05 -1.30 11.77
CA ALA A 34 0.56 0.07 11.85
C ALA A 34 -0.93 0.12 12.26
N TRP A 35 -1.78 -0.73 11.69
CA TRP A 35 -3.17 -0.85 12.11
C TRP A 35 -3.30 -1.21 13.60
N VAL A 36 -2.54 -2.21 14.06
CA VAL A 36 -2.56 -2.66 15.46
C VAL A 36 -2.06 -1.58 16.43
N GLU A 37 -1.14 -0.71 16.02
CA GLU A 37 -0.72 0.42 16.83
C GLU A 37 -1.76 1.54 16.83
N LEU A 38 -2.28 1.91 15.67
CA LEU A 38 -3.26 3.00 15.53
C LEU A 38 -4.55 2.75 16.33
N ARG A 39 -5.08 1.52 16.33
CA ARG A 39 -6.34 1.20 17.03
C ARG A 39 -6.31 1.43 18.54
N LYS A 40 -5.13 1.65 19.14
CA LYS A 40 -4.97 1.98 20.56
C LYS A 40 -5.33 3.43 20.86
N TYR A 41 -5.25 4.33 19.88
CA TYR A 41 -5.37 5.78 20.07
C TYR A 41 -6.45 6.43 19.18
N PHE A 42 -6.76 5.84 18.02
CA PHE A 42 -7.73 6.35 17.07
C PHE A 42 -9.04 5.54 17.17
N HIS A 43 -10.17 6.24 17.33
CA HIS A 43 -11.50 5.61 17.36
C HIS A 43 -12.05 5.36 15.96
N THR A 44 -11.59 6.12 14.95
CA THR A 44 -11.96 5.92 13.54
C THR A 44 -10.69 5.78 12.71
N ILE A 45 -10.54 4.64 12.02
CA ILE A 45 -9.45 4.41 11.07
C ILE A 45 -10.07 3.99 9.74
N VAL A 46 -9.78 4.74 8.68
CA VAL A 46 -10.23 4.44 7.31
C VAL A 46 -9.07 3.87 6.51
N PRO A 47 -8.99 2.53 6.32
CA PRO A 47 -7.92 1.92 5.55
C PRO A 47 -8.17 2.08 4.05
N VAL A 48 -7.10 2.39 3.30
CA VAL A 48 -7.12 2.58 1.85
C VAL A 48 -6.05 1.70 1.21
N TYR A 49 -6.47 0.80 0.34
CA TYR A 49 -5.61 -0.07 -0.47
C TYR A 49 -5.51 0.45 -1.90
N TYR A 50 -4.28 0.49 -2.43
CA TYR A 50 -3.98 0.94 -3.78
C TYR A 50 -3.68 -0.26 -4.68
N TYR A 51 -4.65 -0.68 -5.49
CA TYR A 51 -4.47 -1.85 -6.36
C TYR A 51 -3.61 -1.50 -7.57
N LEU A 52 -2.71 -2.43 -7.95
CA LEU A 52 -2.03 -2.34 -9.24
C LEU A 52 -2.97 -2.77 -10.37
N ILE A 53 -3.64 -3.91 -10.23
CA ILE A 53 -4.72 -4.37 -11.10
C ILE A 53 -5.96 -4.60 -10.23
N PRO A 54 -7.14 -4.12 -10.63
CA PRO A 54 -8.35 -4.31 -9.84
C PRO A 54 -8.72 -5.80 -9.77
N GLU A 55 -9.32 -6.22 -8.66
CA GLU A 55 -9.99 -7.51 -8.52
C GLU A 55 -9.10 -8.74 -8.74
N LEU A 56 -7.81 -8.66 -8.45
CA LEU A 56 -6.96 -9.86 -8.36
C LEU A 56 -7.47 -10.73 -7.20
N SER A 57 -7.85 -11.98 -7.48
CA SER A 57 -8.56 -12.84 -6.55
C SER A 57 -7.79 -13.10 -5.26
N PHE A 58 -6.47 -13.28 -5.33
CA PHE A 58 -5.63 -13.49 -4.15
C PHE A 58 -5.54 -12.23 -3.28
N VAL A 59 -5.56 -11.05 -3.90
CA VAL A 59 -5.60 -9.75 -3.22
C VAL A 59 -6.95 -9.55 -2.56
N GLU A 60 -8.06 -9.75 -3.27
CA GLU A 60 -9.39 -9.53 -2.70
C GLU A 60 -9.71 -10.51 -1.55
N LYS A 61 -9.27 -11.77 -1.64
CA LYS A 61 -9.36 -12.72 -0.51
C LYS A 61 -8.61 -12.22 0.73
N THR A 62 -7.42 -11.67 0.50
CA THR A 62 -6.59 -11.08 1.57
C THR A 62 -7.26 -9.86 2.18
N LEU A 63 -7.77 -8.95 1.34
CA LEU A 63 -8.42 -7.73 1.82
C LEU A 63 -9.71 -8.07 2.56
N ALA A 64 -10.52 -9.01 2.09
CA ALA A 64 -11.71 -9.48 2.80
C ALA A 64 -11.36 -10.01 4.21
N TYR A 65 -10.31 -10.83 4.33
CA TYR A 65 -9.82 -11.26 5.64
C TYR A 65 -9.44 -10.09 6.56
N TYR A 66 -8.77 -9.07 6.03
CA TYR A 66 -8.42 -7.89 6.81
C TYR A 66 -9.63 -7.03 7.14
N GLU A 67 -10.62 -6.91 6.27
CA GLU A 67 -11.88 -6.22 6.59
C GLU A 67 -12.59 -6.88 7.77
N ASP A 68 -12.68 -8.21 7.78
CA ASP A 68 -13.27 -8.97 8.89
C ASP A 68 -12.47 -8.78 10.18
N PHE A 69 -11.13 -8.79 10.09
CA PHE A 69 -10.26 -8.58 11.24
C PHE A 69 -10.27 -7.13 11.76
N PHE A 70 -10.41 -6.16 10.87
CA PHE A 70 -10.45 -4.74 11.19
C PHE A 70 -11.84 -4.26 11.62
N ASP A 71 -12.88 -5.05 11.33
CA ASP A 71 -14.29 -4.65 11.43
C ASP A 71 -14.56 -3.33 10.67
N THR A 72 -13.96 -3.20 9.49
CA THR A 72 -14.11 -2.00 8.65
C THR A 72 -13.86 -2.33 7.19
N LYS A 73 -14.50 -1.58 6.29
CA LYS A 73 -14.25 -1.70 4.86
C LYS A 73 -12.96 -1.00 4.46
N ILE A 74 -12.15 -1.66 3.64
CA ILE A 74 -10.95 -1.09 3.04
C ILE A 74 -11.35 -0.42 1.73
N ILE A 75 -11.02 0.85 1.56
CA ILE A 75 -11.32 1.55 0.31
C ILE A 75 -10.30 1.11 -0.74
N ARG A 76 -10.76 0.65 -1.92
CA ARG A 76 -9.89 0.30 -3.05
C ARG A 76 -9.77 1.49 -3.98
N LEU A 77 -8.54 1.91 -4.28
CA LEU A 77 -8.24 2.97 -5.25
C LEU A 77 -7.18 2.49 -6.25
N PRO A 78 -7.18 2.99 -7.49
CA PRO A 78 -6.11 2.69 -8.43
C PRO A 78 -4.79 3.24 -7.88
N ASN A 79 -3.74 2.42 -7.91
CA ASN A 79 -2.41 2.89 -7.61
C ASN A 79 -1.97 3.89 -8.69
N PRO A 80 -1.52 5.11 -8.36
CA PRO A 80 -0.93 6.03 -9.34
C PRO A 80 0.13 5.42 -10.25
N ASN A 81 0.84 4.39 -9.78
CA ASN A 81 1.81 3.69 -10.60
C ASN A 81 1.17 2.92 -11.77
N LEU A 82 -0.06 2.40 -11.63
CA LEU A 82 -0.81 1.80 -12.74
C LEU A 82 -0.96 2.82 -13.87
N ILE A 83 -1.47 4.01 -13.54
CA ILE A 83 -1.72 5.08 -14.51
C ILE A 83 -0.42 5.49 -15.20
N ARG A 84 0.65 5.69 -14.41
CA ARG A 84 1.99 6.00 -14.94
C ARG A 84 2.50 4.92 -15.89
N MET A 85 2.32 3.63 -15.56
CA MET A 85 2.77 2.52 -16.39
C MET A 85 2.00 2.43 -17.70
N LEU A 86 0.68 2.67 -17.66
CA LEU A 86 -0.15 2.74 -18.87
C LEU A 86 0.29 3.91 -19.76
N ASN A 87 0.40 5.12 -19.20
CA ASN A 87 0.85 6.31 -19.93
C ASN A 87 2.26 6.17 -20.50
N ALA A 88 3.13 5.39 -19.86
CA ALA A 88 4.49 5.09 -20.33
C ALA A 88 4.55 3.92 -21.34
N GLY A 89 3.41 3.32 -21.72
CA GLY A 89 3.37 2.22 -22.68
C GLY A 89 4.02 0.92 -22.18
N VAL A 90 4.12 0.73 -20.86
CA VAL A 90 4.75 -0.47 -20.26
C VAL A 90 3.98 -1.71 -20.69
N PHE A 91 4.67 -2.66 -21.34
CA PHE A 91 4.11 -3.91 -21.85
C PHE A 91 2.84 -3.75 -22.71
N GLN A 92 2.79 -2.69 -23.51
CA GLN A 92 1.67 -2.41 -24.41
C GLN A 92 1.95 -2.82 -25.86
N THR A 93 0.87 -3.11 -26.59
CA THR A 93 0.93 -3.24 -28.06
C THR A 93 0.92 -1.86 -28.72
N PRO A 94 1.40 -1.73 -29.97
CA PRO A 94 1.26 -0.48 -30.73
C PRO A 94 -0.20 0.02 -30.80
N SER A 95 -1.16 -0.89 -31.02
CA SER A 95 -2.59 -0.56 -31.04
C SER A 95 -3.12 -0.07 -29.69
N THR A 96 -2.69 -0.67 -28.58
CA THR A 96 -3.13 -0.26 -27.25
C THR A 96 -2.53 1.09 -26.85
N ASN A 97 -1.27 1.35 -27.22
CA ASN A 97 -0.64 2.66 -27.00
C ASN A 97 -1.39 3.79 -27.70
N VAL A 98 -1.80 3.60 -28.95
CA VAL A 98 -2.62 4.61 -29.67
C VAL A 98 -3.94 4.90 -28.93
N ILE A 99 -4.56 3.89 -28.30
CA ILE A 99 -5.78 4.08 -27.50
C ILE A 99 -5.47 4.86 -26.22
N ILE A 100 -4.42 4.49 -25.49
CA ILE A 100 -4.01 5.16 -24.24
C ILE A 100 -3.69 6.63 -24.50
N GLU A 101 -2.89 6.92 -25.54
CA GLU A 101 -2.55 8.29 -25.94
C GLU A 101 -3.80 9.11 -26.28
N LYS A 102 -4.73 8.54 -27.06
CA LYS A 102 -5.99 9.20 -27.41
C LYS A 102 -6.93 9.41 -26.22
N THR A 103 -6.88 8.51 -25.24
CA THR A 103 -7.69 8.62 -24.02
C THR A 103 -7.20 9.77 -23.14
N GLY A 104 -5.90 10.08 -23.17
CA GLY A 104 -5.33 11.20 -22.44
C GLY A 104 -5.51 11.06 -20.92
N ILE A 105 -5.26 9.86 -20.39
CA ILE A 105 -5.46 9.55 -18.96
C ILE A 105 -4.57 10.49 -18.13
N PRO A 106 -5.14 11.34 -17.26
CA PRO A 106 -4.35 12.27 -16.47
C PRO A 106 -3.53 11.53 -15.42
N ASP A 107 -2.33 12.04 -15.13
CA ASP A 107 -1.55 11.56 -13.99
C ASP A 107 -2.29 11.91 -12.69
N VAL A 108 -2.43 10.92 -11.82
CA VAL A 108 -3.13 11.06 -10.53
C VAL A 108 -2.11 10.95 -9.40
N LYS A 109 -2.16 11.84 -8.41
CA LYS A 109 -1.31 11.74 -7.22
C LYS A 109 -2.05 11.04 -6.09
N ARG A 110 -1.28 10.43 -5.18
CA ARG A 110 -1.86 9.75 -4.01
C ARG A 110 -2.57 10.75 -3.10
N GLU A 111 -2.03 11.96 -3.00
CA GLU A 111 -2.57 13.03 -2.18
C GLU A 111 -3.97 13.44 -2.65
N ASP A 112 -4.17 13.56 -3.97
CA ASP A 112 -5.46 13.91 -4.57
C ASP A 112 -6.51 12.81 -4.28
N LEU A 113 -6.11 11.55 -4.40
CA LEU A 113 -6.95 10.40 -4.08
C LEU A 113 -7.35 10.35 -2.60
N LEU A 114 -6.40 10.62 -1.70
CA LEU A 114 -6.68 10.67 -0.26
C LEU A 114 -7.62 11.82 0.07
N GLU A 115 -7.37 13.01 -0.46
CA GLU A 115 -8.21 14.20 -0.28
C GLU A 115 -9.65 13.93 -0.74
N TYR A 116 -9.84 13.29 -1.89
CA TYR A 116 -11.15 12.86 -2.36
C TYR A 116 -11.86 11.94 -1.36
N VAL A 117 -11.15 10.92 -0.83
CA VAL A 117 -11.72 10.02 0.18
C VAL A 117 -12.09 10.77 1.47
N LYS A 118 -11.29 11.76 1.88
CA LYS A 118 -11.61 12.58 3.06
C LYS A 118 -12.93 13.31 2.85
N GLN A 119 -13.09 13.96 1.70
CA GLN A 119 -14.31 14.69 1.35
C GLN A 119 -15.53 13.77 1.25
N ASP A 120 -15.40 12.63 0.55
CA ASP A 120 -16.46 11.62 0.41
C ASP A 120 -16.93 11.08 1.77
N ARG A 121 -16.01 10.92 2.73
CA ARG A 121 -16.28 10.39 4.06
C ARG A 121 -16.56 11.44 5.13
N GLY A 122 -16.61 12.72 4.77
CA GLY A 122 -16.82 13.82 5.71
C GLY A 122 -15.73 13.94 6.78
N LEU A 123 -14.50 13.54 6.45
CA LEU A 123 -13.34 13.61 7.33
C LEU A 123 -12.62 14.96 7.15
N ASP A 124 -11.92 15.41 8.19
CA ASP A 124 -11.11 16.65 8.13
C ASP A 124 -10.00 16.53 7.07
N THR A 125 -10.02 17.40 6.07
CA THR A 125 -9.03 17.47 5.00
C THR A 125 -7.63 17.78 5.54
N GLY A 126 -7.55 18.51 6.66
CA GLY A 126 -6.32 18.82 7.39
C GLY A 126 -5.73 17.65 8.18
N MET A 127 -6.45 16.53 8.33
CA MET A 127 -6.00 15.41 9.16
C MET A 127 -4.76 14.72 8.59
N TYR A 128 -3.96 14.17 9.51
CA TYR A 128 -2.80 13.38 9.18
C TYR A 128 -3.16 11.94 8.81
N VAL A 129 -2.55 11.43 7.75
CA VAL A 129 -2.72 10.07 7.22
C VAL A 129 -1.53 9.18 7.61
N ALA A 130 -1.83 7.99 8.13
CA ALA A 130 -0.83 7.03 8.56
C ALA A 130 -0.27 6.23 7.37
N ILE A 131 1.05 5.97 7.41
CA ILE A 131 1.76 5.13 6.44
C ILE A 131 2.63 4.12 7.20
N GLY A 132 2.49 2.83 6.92
CA GLY A 132 3.20 1.74 7.61
C GLY A 132 4.71 1.61 7.29
N ASN A 133 5.42 2.72 7.10
CA ASN A 133 6.87 2.71 6.92
C ASN A 133 7.59 2.78 8.26
N ARG A 134 8.77 2.17 8.35
CA ARG A 134 9.61 2.18 9.55
C ARG A 134 11.01 2.69 9.25
N MET A 135 11.65 3.25 10.27
CA MET A 135 13.02 3.76 10.21
C MET A 135 14.01 2.66 9.85
N PHE A 136 13.81 1.44 10.36
CA PHE A 136 14.74 0.33 10.20
C PHE A 136 14.53 -0.50 8.93
N ASP A 137 13.65 -0.07 8.01
CA ASP A 137 13.42 -0.81 6.77
C ASP A 137 14.62 -0.75 5.81
N ASN A 138 15.32 0.40 5.75
CA ASN A 138 16.57 0.55 5.00
C ASN A 138 17.33 1.83 5.44
N LEU A 139 18.59 1.94 5.01
CA LEU A 139 19.47 3.06 5.34
C LEU A 139 18.92 4.43 4.90
N ALA A 140 18.21 4.49 3.77
CA ALA A 140 17.61 5.74 3.30
C ALA A 140 16.47 6.20 4.23
N ARG A 141 15.58 5.28 4.63
CA ARG A 141 14.52 5.57 5.62
C ARG A 141 15.11 5.93 6.98
N TYR A 142 16.15 5.21 7.41
CA TYR A 142 16.84 5.53 8.65
C TYR A 142 17.34 6.98 8.66
N ARG A 143 18.07 7.39 7.62
CA ARG A 143 18.59 8.76 7.49
C ARG A 143 17.47 9.80 7.42
N THR A 144 16.45 9.56 6.59
CA THR A 144 15.35 10.51 6.40
C THR A 144 14.56 10.73 7.69
N ILE A 145 14.14 9.65 8.36
CA ILE A 145 13.36 9.75 9.59
C ILE A 145 14.22 10.28 10.75
N SER A 146 15.51 9.91 10.80
CA SER A 146 16.44 10.47 11.80
C SER A 146 16.60 11.98 11.66
N LYS A 147 16.66 12.49 10.43
CA LYS A 147 16.88 13.92 10.14
C LYS A 147 15.59 14.74 10.23
N HIS A 148 14.51 14.25 9.65
CA HIS A 148 13.27 15.02 9.45
C HIS A 148 12.14 14.61 10.42
N GLY A 149 12.32 13.54 11.18
CA GLY A 149 11.30 12.99 12.05
C GLY A 149 10.29 12.10 11.33
N PRO A 150 9.33 11.52 12.07
CA PRO A 150 8.35 10.57 11.55
C PRO A 150 7.08 11.22 10.98
N VAL A 151 7.04 12.55 10.89
CA VAL A 151 5.87 13.31 10.42
C VAL A 151 6.27 14.21 9.25
N ASN A 152 5.51 14.14 8.17
CA ASN A 152 5.57 15.10 7.08
C ASN A 152 4.41 16.09 7.21
N HIS A 153 4.71 17.31 7.66
CA HIS A 153 3.68 18.34 7.89
C HIS A 153 3.11 18.96 6.61
N SER A 154 3.83 18.85 5.49
CA SER A 154 3.39 19.33 4.18
C SER A 154 2.38 18.36 3.57
N LEU A 155 2.72 17.07 3.50
CA LEU A 155 1.84 16.02 2.98
C LEU A 155 0.76 15.57 3.99
N LYS A 156 0.83 16.04 5.24
CA LYS A 156 0.00 15.57 6.35
C LYS A 156 0.08 14.05 6.49
N THR A 157 1.28 13.50 6.54
CA THR A 157 1.48 12.05 6.74
C THR A 157 2.34 11.78 7.96
N PHE A 158 2.19 10.59 8.55
CA PHE A 158 3.00 10.14 9.67
C PHE A 158 3.23 8.62 9.64
N TYR A 159 4.27 8.19 10.35
CA TYR A 159 4.68 6.79 10.43
C TYR A 159 4.36 6.24 11.83
N PRO A 160 3.21 5.56 12.03
CA PRO A 160 2.73 5.20 13.37
C PRO A 160 3.61 4.20 14.11
N THR A 161 4.47 3.47 13.39
CA THR A 161 5.39 2.47 13.94
C THR A 161 6.83 2.79 13.53
N TYR A 162 7.20 4.07 13.44
CA TYR A 162 8.47 4.50 12.83
C TYR A 162 9.70 3.91 13.52
N ASP A 163 9.67 3.71 14.84
CA ASP A 163 10.77 3.17 15.65
C ASP A 163 10.64 1.66 15.92
N PHE A 164 9.66 0.97 15.32
CA PHE A 164 9.51 -0.48 15.51
C PHE A 164 10.62 -1.23 14.78
N LYS A 165 11.30 -2.13 15.50
CA LYS A 165 12.18 -3.14 14.91
C LYS A 165 11.36 -4.29 14.34
N ILE A 166 12.03 -5.20 13.63
CA ILE A 166 11.35 -6.37 13.04
C ILE A 166 10.68 -7.24 14.10
N ASP A 167 11.32 -7.42 15.25
CA ASP A 167 10.77 -8.22 16.36
C ASP A 167 9.48 -7.59 16.91
N ASP A 168 9.42 -6.26 17.00
CA ASP A 168 8.22 -5.53 17.45
C ASP A 168 7.06 -5.73 16.47
N VAL A 169 7.32 -5.66 15.16
CA VAL A 169 6.32 -5.92 14.11
C VAL A 169 5.80 -7.36 14.18
N VAL A 170 6.70 -8.33 14.35
CA VAL A 170 6.34 -9.74 14.48
C VAL A 170 5.52 -9.98 15.75
N ALA A 171 5.93 -9.40 16.88
CA ALA A 171 5.21 -9.50 18.15
C ALA A 171 3.83 -8.84 18.09
N SER A 172 3.72 -7.69 17.40
CA SER A 172 2.45 -6.99 17.15
C SER A 172 1.48 -7.86 16.35
N CYS A 173 1.94 -8.46 15.24
CA CYS A 173 1.10 -9.34 14.44
C CYS A 173 0.69 -10.60 15.21
N LYS A 174 1.62 -11.23 15.95
CA LYS A 174 1.34 -12.43 16.74
C LYS A 174 0.36 -12.17 17.88
N SER A 175 0.57 -11.11 18.65
CA SER A 175 -0.29 -10.77 19.80
C SER A 175 -1.71 -10.40 19.35
N ALA A 176 -1.85 -9.80 18.17
CA ALA A 176 -3.14 -9.51 17.55
C ALA A 176 -3.80 -10.74 16.89
N GLY A 177 -3.12 -11.88 16.80
CA GLY A 177 -3.64 -13.09 16.16
C GLY A 177 -3.88 -12.95 14.65
N VAL A 178 -3.22 -11.98 14.00
CA VAL A 178 -3.45 -11.67 12.59
C VAL A 178 -2.50 -12.45 11.68
N LYS A 179 -3.03 -12.98 10.58
CA LYS A 179 -2.28 -13.70 9.55
C LYS A 179 -1.75 -12.73 8.51
N LEU A 180 -0.56 -13.03 7.99
CA LEU A 180 0.03 -12.35 6.84
C LEU A 180 -0.60 -12.87 5.54
N PRO A 181 -0.56 -12.09 4.45
CA PRO A 181 -1.21 -12.48 3.21
C PRO A 181 -0.43 -13.59 2.51
N VAL A 182 -1.10 -14.28 1.57
CA VAL A 182 -0.52 -15.39 0.81
C VAL A 182 0.77 -15.00 0.07
N ASP A 183 0.92 -13.71 -0.25
CA ASP A 183 2.09 -13.12 -0.87
C ASP A 183 3.40 -13.52 -0.17
N TYR A 184 3.41 -13.59 1.17
CA TYR A 184 4.61 -13.93 1.93
C TYR A 184 5.03 -15.39 1.76
N HIS A 185 4.09 -16.29 1.45
CA HIS A 185 4.41 -17.68 1.13
C HIS A 185 5.00 -17.83 -0.27
N ILE A 186 4.62 -16.96 -1.21
CA ILE A 186 5.04 -17.05 -2.62
C ILE A 186 6.32 -16.24 -2.86
N TRP A 187 6.39 -15.01 -2.35
CA TRP A 187 7.48 -14.06 -2.64
C TRP A 187 8.31 -13.68 -1.41
N GLY A 188 7.92 -14.10 -0.20
CA GLY A 188 8.55 -13.62 1.05
C GLY A 188 8.24 -12.14 1.37
N LYS A 189 7.42 -11.49 0.56
CA LYS A 189 7.00 -10.09 0.66
C LYS A 189 5.68 -9.88 -0.07
N SER A 190 5.07 -8.71 0.12
CA SER A 190 3.88 -8.29 -0.65
C SER A 190 4.18 -8.19 -2.15
N PHE A 191 3.18 -8.52 -2.98
CA PHE A 191 3.20 -8.32 -4.42
C PHE A 191 3.36 -6.82 -4.75
N ASP A 192 4.38 -6.46 -5.53
CA ASP A 192 4.80 -5.06 -5.70
C ASP A 192 5.34 -4.76 -7.12
N GLY A 193 5.08 -5.61 -8.11
CA GLY A 193 5.63 -5.33 -9.43
C GLY A 193 5.23 -6.29 -10.53
N LEU A 194 5.61 -5.89 -11.75
CA LEU A 194 5.45 -6.66 -12.98
C LEU A 194 6.76 -7.29 -13.46
N ASP A 195 7.83 -7.22 -12.67
CA ASP A 195 9.08 -7.89 -13.03
C ASP A 195 8.98 -9.41 -12.85
N TYR A 196 9.94 -10.13 -13.45
CA TYR A 196 9.97 -11.59 -13.47
C TYR A 196 9.75 -12.25 -12.10
N ARG A 197 10.33 -11.69 -11.04
CA ARG A 197 10.23 -12.26 -9.67
C ARG A 197 8.79 -12.33 -9.18
N PHE A 198 7.93 -11.45 -9.67
CA PHE A 198 6.52 -11.41 -9.32
C PHE A 198 5.66 -12.17 -10.32
N ILE A 199 5.85 -11.89 -11.60
CA ILE A 199 4.95 -12.37 -12.65
C ILE A 199 5.11 -13.86 -12.91
N ARG A 200 6.33 -14.39 -12.86
CA ARG A 200 6.55 -15.82 -13.11
C ARG A 200 5.86 -16.69 -12.05
N PRO A 201 6.04 -16.47 -10.73
CA PRO A 201 5.28 -17.22 -9.72
C PRO A 201 3.77 -16.94 -9.77
N LEU A 202 3.34 -15.71 -10.09
CA LEU A 202 1.92 -15.38 -10.21
C LEU A 202 1.24 -16.23 -11.30
N LYS A 203 1.90 -16.41 -12.46
CA LYS A 203 1.40 -17.27 -13.55
C LYS A 203 1.21 -18.73 -13.10
N ASP A 204 2.09 -19.26 -12.23
CA ASP A 204 1.97 -20.63 -11.72
C ASP A 204 0.88 -20.79 -10.66
N HIS A 205 0.79 -19.84 -9.71
CA HIS A 205 -0.08 -19.98 -8.54
C HIS A 205 -1.48 -19.40 -8.76
N PHE A 206 -1.61 -18.38 -9.62
CA PHE A 206 -2.85 -17.66 -9.89
C PHE A 206 -3.00 -17.36 -11.41
N PRO A 207 -3.16 -18.39 -12.26
CA PRO A 207 -3.20 -18.22 -13.72
C PRO A 207 -4.34 -17.30 -14.20
N ASP A 208 -5.48 -17.29 -13.51
CA ASP A 208 -6.61 -16.41 -13.86
C ASP A 208 -6.31 -14.94 -13.55
N ASP A 209 -5.66 -14.68 -12.41
CA ASP A 209 -5.20 -13.34 -12.04
C ASP A 209 -4.07 -12.88 -12.98
N TYR A 210 -3.25 -13.81 -13.47
CA TYR A 210 -2.28 -13.54 -14.52
C TYR A 210 -2.95 -13.10 -15.82
N GLN A 211 -4.06 -13.74 -16.23
CA GLN A 211 -4.81 -13.29 -17.42
C GLN A 211 -5.40 -11.88 -17.23
N LYS A 212 -5.87 -11.53 -16.03
CA LYS A 212 -6.29 -10.15 -15.71
C LYS A 212 -5.13 -9.17 -15.84
N ILE A 213 -3.95 -9.49 -15.34
CA ILE A 213 -2.76 -8.64 -15.54
C ILE A 213 -2.47 -8.49 -17.03
N LYS A 214 -2.53 -9.59 -17.80
CA LYS A 214 -2.29 -9.58 -19.25
C LYS A 214 -3.31 -8.75 -20.02
N SER A 215 -4.56 -8.63 -19.56
CA SER A 215 -5.55 -7.76 -20.22
C SER A 215 -5.21 -6.27 -20.06
N PHE A 216 -4.51 -5.88 -18.98
CA PHE A 216 -3.98 -4.53 -18.79
C PHE A 216 -2.61 -4.35 -19.45
N PHE A 217 -1.81 -5.41 -19.53
CA PHE A 217 -0.44 -5.41 -20.03
C PHE A 217 -0.23 -6.53 -21.07
N PRO A 218 -0.69 -6.36 -22.32
CA PRO A 218 -0.73 -7.44 -23.31
C PRO A 218 0.62 -8.11 -23.60
N PHE A 219 1.73 -7.38 -23.47
CA PHE A 219 3.09 -7.89 -23.69
C PHE A 219 3.80 -8.33 -22.41
N ILE A 220 3.07 -8.58 -21.32
CA ILE A 220 3.67 -9.01 -20.05
C ILE A 220 4.43 -10.35 -20.16
N ASP A 221 4.07 -11.23 -21.11
CA ASP A 221 4.82 -12.46 -21.39
C ASP A 221 6.28 -12.18 -21.82
N LEU A 222 6.58 -11.01 -22.38
CA LEU A 222 7.96 -10.65 -22.76
C LEU A 222 8.89 -10.60 -21.56
N GLU A 223 8.39 -10.23 -20.37
CA GLU A 223 9.18 -10.26 -19.14
C GLU A 223 9.57 -11.68 -18.76
N ILE A 224 8.70 -12.67 -18.97
CA ILE A 224 9.00 -14.08 -18.73
C ILE A 224 10.01 -14.57 -19.77
N MET A 225 9.74 -14.32 -21.05
CA MET A 225 10.60 -14.74 -22.15
C MET A 225 12.03 -14.20 -22.02
N ARG A 226 12.19 -12.97 -21.52
CA ARG A 226 13.51 -12.36 -21.31
C ARG A 226 14.42 -13.17 -20.38
N TYR A 227 13.89 -13.93 -19.43
CA TYR A 227 14.70 -14.73 -18.50
C TYR A 227 14.73 -16.22 -18.83
N GLU A 228 13.76 -16.72 -19.59
CA GLU A 228 13.68 -18.14 -19.95
C GLU A 228 14.33 -18.45 -21.31
N HIS A 229 14.60 -17.44 -22.15
CA HIS A 229 15.14 -17.61 -23.50
C HIS A 229 16.43 -16.80 -23.78
N LEU A 230 16.96 -16.08 -22.80
CA LEU A 230 18.29 -15.46 -22.82
C LEU A 230 19.15 -16.12 -21.74
#